data_AF-A0A9P7A9N9-F1
#
_entry.id   AF-A0A9P7A9N9-F1
#
_cell.length_a   1.000
_cell.length_b   1.000
_cell.length_c   1.000
_cell.angle_alpha   90.00
_cell.angle_beta   90.00
_cell.angle_gamma   90.00
#
_symmetry.space_group_name_H-M   'P 1'
#
loop_
_entity.id
_entity.type
_entity.pdbx_description
1 polymer ?
#
loop_
_entity_poly.entity_id
_entity_poly.type
_entity_poly.pdbx_seq_one_letter_code
_entity_poly.pdbx_strand_id
1 'polypeptide(L)'
;MVIVDKYGVHRLEVRCCDCPNAMSPDIQMFQHGFFLTSFNRPKTVMFPHLVPDRYRELMKVARQWRQLKTMKWYGFGHCSDTPNAGDLALFCPACPQPGINVFLSGDESLDDWKYTWSFVMDGNFKAKHLHPIKPFDEVWLSDGLGFMVGKERYKNHLAEAADTACTGIGGVACARHSCFVSHAMVDLQKGERQAEHL
;
A
#
# COMPACT_ATOMS: atom_id res chain seq x y z
N MET A 1 33.49 22.33 8.74
CA MET A 1 32.18 21.65 8.68
C MET A 1 31.26 22.20 9.77
N VAL A 2 29.97 22.36 9.49
CA VAL A 2 28.98 22.68 10.53
C VAL A 2 28.42 21.34 11.04
N ILE A 3 28.64 21.04 12.32
CA ILE A 3 28.11 19.85 12.99
C ILE A 3 26.98 20.31 13.88
N VAL A 4 25.84 19.62 13.83
CA VAL A 4 24.72 19.92 14.72
C VAL A 4 24.38 18.66 15.49
N ASP A 5 24.32 18.78 16.81
CA ASP A 5 23.93 17.71 17.73
C ASP A 5 22.85 18.20 18.71
N LYS A 6 22.51 17.36 19.70
CA LYS A 6 21.49 17.71 20.71
C LYS A 6 21.88 18.89 21.61
N TYR A 7 23.14 19.33 21.59
CA TYR A 7 23.67 20.41 22.42
C TYR A 7 23.84 21.73 21.65
N GLY A 8 23.71 21.73 20.32
CA GLY A 8 23.69 22.95 19.52
C GLY A 8 24.41 22.84 18.18
N VAL A 9 24.72 24.00 17.61
CA VAL A 9 25.40 24.14 16.31
C VAL A 9 26.88 24.46 16.54
N HIS A 10 27.76 23.58 16.07
CA HIS A 10 29.20 23.67 16.26
C HIS A 10 29.88 23.90 14.90
N ARG A 11 30.81 24.86 14.85
CA ARG A 11 31.70 25.02 13.69
C ARG A 11 33.02 24.35 14.01
N LEU A 12 33.27 23.21 13.37
CA LEU A 12 34.48 22.43 13.58
C LEU A 12 35.27 22.33 12.28
N GLU A 13 36.58 22.50 12.36
CA GLU A 13 37.47 22.20 11.27
C GLU A 13 37.62 20.68 11.20
N VAL A 14 37.03 20.06 10.16
CA VAL A 14 37.15 18.62 9.93
C VAL A 14 38.16 18.46 8.81
N ARG A 15 39.27 17.78 9.10
CA ARG A 15 40.26 17.41 8.09
C ARG A 15 40.00 15.98 7.65
N CYS A 16 39.71 15.82 6.37
CA CYS A 16 39.66 14.51 5.75
C CYS A 16 41.10 14.03 5.46
N CYS A 17 41.26 12.74 5.30
CA CYS A 17 42.51 12.14 4.84
C CYS A 17 42.74 12.50 3.36
N ASP A 18 43.93 13.02 3.05
CA ASP A 18 44.37 13.42 1.71
C ASP A 18 45.39 12.45 1.08
N CYS A 19 45.49 11.22 1.59
CA CYS A 19 46.40 10.21 1.05
C CYS A 19 46.03 9.84 -0.41
N PRO A 20 46.99 9.37 -1.24
CA PRO A 20 46.75 9.08 -2.67
C PRO A 20 45.60 8.09 -2.98
N ASN A 21 45.25 7.22 -2.03
CA ASN A 21 44.15 6.25 -2.13
C ASN A 21 43.02 6.54 -1.12
N ALA A 22 42.95 7.74 -0.57
CA ALA A 22 41.89 8.10 0.37
C ALA A 22 40.53 8.10 -0.35
N MET A 23 39.50 7.61 0.35
CA MET A 23 38.12 7.70 -0.13
C MET A 23 37.70 9.17 -0.24
N SER A 24 36.66 9.47 -1.02
CA SER A 24 36.18 10.84 -1.12
C SER A 24 35.70 11.38 0.24
N PRO A 25 35.78 12.70 0.49
CA PRO A 25 35.45 13.29 1.80
C PRO A 25 34.07 12.91 2.35
N ASP A 26 33.08 12.75 1.47
CA ASP A 26 31.73 12.32 1.79
C ASP A 26 31.67 10.87 2.32
N ILE A 27 32.44 9.96 1.73
CA ILE A 27 32.54 8.56 2.18
C ILE A 27 33.31 8.49 3.49
N GLN A 28 34.39 9.27 3.65
CA GLN A 28 35.13 9.34 4.90
C GLN A 28 34.22 9.83 6.05
N MET A 29 33.44 10.89 5.82
CA MET A 29 32.47 11.39 6.80
C MET A 29 31.42 10.34 7.14
N PHE A 30 30.87 9.65 6.14
CA PHE A 30 29.87 8.60 6.36
C PHE A 30 30.42 7.44 7.20
N GLN A 31 31.63 6.97 6.93
CA GLN A 31 32.28 5.91 7.71
C GLN A 31 32.54 6.31 9.17
N HIS A 32 32.79 7.60 9.42
CA HIS A 32 32.94 8.15 10.77
C HIS A 32 31.60 8.48 11.44
N GLY A 33 30.47 8.02 10.89
CA GLY A 33 29.13 8.23 11.46
C GLY A 33 28.58 9.64 11.25
N PHE A 34 29.22 10.46 10.43
CA PHE A 34 28.70 11.76 10.02
C PHE A 34 27.81 11.59 8.79
N PHE A 35 26.50 11.65 9.00
CA PHE A 35 25.52 11.58 7.93
C PHE A 35 25.41 12.94 7.24
N LEU A 36 25.76 12.97 5.96
CA LEU A 36 25.62 14.17 5.13
C LEU A 36 24.15 14.52 4.98
N THR A 37 23.75 15.60 5.63
CA THR A 37 22.54 16.34 5.27
C THR A 37 22.88 17.30 4.14
N SER A 38 21.94 17.52 3.20
CA SER A 38 22.24 18.16 1.91
C SER A 38 23.07 19.45 2.06
N PHE A 39 24.22 19.52 1.39
CA PHE A 39 25.16 20.63 1.44
C PHE A 39 24.56 21.98 1.01
N ASN A 40 23.47 21.96 0.24
CA ASN A 40 22.92 23.17 -0.38
C ASN A 40 22.11 24.04 0.59
N ARG A 41 21.47 23.48 1.63
CA ARG A 41 20.57 24.24 2.54
C ARG A 41 20.52 23.65 3.96
N PRO A 42 21.57 23.75 4.78
CA PRO A 42 21.60 23.20 6.15
C PRO A 42 20.50 23.76 7.09
N LYS A 43 19.90 24.92 6.77
CA LYS A 43 18.79 25.51 7.53
C LYS A 43 17.51 24.64 7.52
N THR A 44 17.33 23.77 6.54
CA THR A 44 16.08 22.99 6.39
C THR A 44 15.98 21.82 7.37
N VAL A 45 17.11 21.41 7.97
CA VAL A 45 17.15 20.31 8.97
C VAL A 45 16.74 20.80 10.36
N MET A 46 17.10 22.04 10.70
CA MET A 46 16.91 22.60 12.05
C MET A 46 15.67 23.50 12.17
N PHE A 47 15.17 24.00 11.05
CA PHE A 47 14.01 24.89 11.02
C PHE A 47 12.99 24.36 10.00
N PRO A 48 12.23 23.30 10.34
CA PRO A 48 11.25 22.73 9.43
C PRO A 48 10.19 23.75 8.97
N HIS A 49 9.94 24.80 9.75
CA HIS A 49 9.06 25.92 9.39
C HIS A 49 9.62 26.86 8.31
N LEU A 50 10.94 26.83 8.05
CA LEU A 50 11.58 27.59 6.95
C LEU A 50 11.59 26.81 5.64
N VAL A 51 11.18 25.54 5.67
CA VAL A 51 11.01 24.71 4.48
C VAL A 51 9.57 24.86 4.02
N PRO A 52 9.32 25.15 2.73
CA PRO A 52 7.98 25.06 2.20
C PRO A 52 7.41 23.66 2.48
N ASP A 53 6.20 23.58 3.01
CA ASP A 53 5.52 22.30 3.21
C ASP A 53 5.29 21.64 1.84
N ARG A 54 5.96 20.51 1.62
CA ARG A 54 5.84 19.67 0.41
C ARG A 54 5.19 18.32 0.71
N TYR A 55 4.53 18.18 1.86
CA TYR A 55 3.91 16.94 2.27
C TYR A 55 2.91 16.42 1.23
N ARG A 56 2.11 17.31 0.62
CA ARG A 56 1.13 16.93 -0.40
C ARG A 56 1.79 16.37 -1.66
N GLU A 57 2.87 16.98 -2.12
CA GLU A 57 3.64 16.53 -3.27
C GLU A 57 4.33 15.21 -2.96
N LEU A 58 4.92 15.07 -1.77
CA LEU A 58 5.52 13.82 -1.31
C LEU A 58 4.48 12.69 -1.26
N MET A 59 3.29 12.96 -0.73
CA MET A 59 2.21 11.98 -0.68
C MET A 59 1.72 11.58 -2.09
N LYS A 60 1.67 12.51 -3.05
CA LYS A 60 1.36 12.19 -4.46
C LYS A 60 2.42 11.29 -5.07
N VAL A 61 3.71 11.62 -4.93
CA VAL A 61 4.81 10.82 -5.46
C VAL A 61 4.85 9.44 -4.79
N ALA A 62 4.67 9.38 -3.47
CA ALA A 62 4.62 8.11 -2.74
C ALA A 62 3.48 7.21 -3.22
N ARG A 63 2.29 7.76 -3.51
CA ARG A 63 1.17 7.00 -4.09
C ARG A 63 1.50 6.44 -5.47
N GLN A 64 2.04 7.28 -6.37
CA GLN A 64 2.45 6.84 -7.71
C GLN A 64 3.55 5.78 -7.65
N TRP A 65 4.54 5.97 -6.77
CA TRP A 65 5.60 4.99 -6.54
C TRP A 65 5.05 3.65 -6.07
N ARG A 66 4.13 3.64 -5.10
CA ARG A 66 3.47 2.39 -4.64
C ARG A 66 2.73 1.71 -5.78
N GLN A 67 2.00 2.45 -6.62
CA GLN A 67 1.32 1.89 -7.79
C GLN A 67 2.31 1.22 -8.73
N LEU A 68 3.41 1.90 -9.10
CA LEU A 68 4.45 1.35 -9.97
C LEU A 68 5.11 0.11 -9.36
N LYS A 69 5.34 0.12 -8.04
CA LYS A 69 5.87 -1.04 -7.32
C LYS A 69 4.90 -2.22 -7.36
N THR A 70 3.60 -1.98 -7.16
CA THR A 70 2.56 -3.01 -7.31
C THR A 70 2.56 -3.56 -8.73
N MET A 71 2.44 -2.71 -9.75
CA MET A 71 2.47 -3.14 -11.16
C MET A 71 3.71 -3.98 -11.48
N LYS A 72 4.90 -3.54 -11.03
CA LYS A 72 6.14 -4.30 -11.20
C LYS A 72 6.08 -5.67 -10.50
N TRP A 73 5.57 -5.73 -9.28
CA TRP A 73 5.54 -6.96 -8.48
C TRP A 73 4.61 -8.01 -9.08
N TYR A 74 3.51 -7.58 -9.70
CA TYR A 74 2.55 -8.42 -10.41
C TYR A 74 2.93 -8.68 -11.88
N GLY A 75 4.09 -8.22 -12.34
CA GLY A 75 4.59 -8.49 -13.70
C GLY A 75 4.14 -7.48 -14.76
N PHE A 76 3.31 -6.49 -14.45
CA PHE A 76 2.83 -5.47 -15.38
C PHE A 76 3.76 -4.25 -15.54
N GLY A 77 4.98 -4.31 -14.98
CA GLY A 77 5.91 -3.17 -15.00
C GLY A 77 6.67 -2.96 -16.32
N HIS A 78 6.78 -3.99 -17.16
CA HIS A 78 7.58 -3.99 -18.39
C HIS A 78 6.82 -4.55 -19.61
N CYS A 79 5.55 -4.90 -19.43
CA CYS A 79 4.68 -5.46 -20.47
C CYS A 79 3.79 -4.34 -21.03
N SER A 80 3.36 -4.48 -22.29
CA SER A 80 2.27 -3.66 -22.84
C SER A 80 0.90 -4.05 -22.28
N ASP A 81 0.81 -5.18 -21.59
CA ASP A 81 -0.42 -5.73 -21.05
C ASP A 81 -0.94 -4.91 -19.88
N THR A 82 -2.25 -4.76 -19.83
CA THR A 82 -2.96 -4.12 -18.72
C THR A 82 -3.56 -5.18 -17.82
N PRO A 83 -3.47 -5.03 -16.48
CA PRO A 83 -4.10 -5.96 -15.53
C PRO A 83 -5.61 -5.97 -15.70
N ASN A 84 -6.20 -7.16 -15.60
CA ASN A 84 -7.65 -7.34 -15.50
C ASN A 84 -8.13 -7.06 -14.08
N ALA A 85 -9.44 -7.13 -13.89
CA ALA A 85 -10.06 -6.93 -12.60
C ALA A 85 -9.57 -7.99 -11.60
N GLY A 86 -8.92 -7.55 -10.52
CA GLY A 86 -8.42 -8.41 -9.44
C GLY A 86 -6.98 -8.92 -9.65
N ASP A 87 -6.37 -8.69 -10.81
CA ASP A 87 -5.03 -9.20 -11.14
C ASP A 87 -3.92 -8.63 -10.24
N LEU A 88 -4.14 -7.50 -9.58
CA LEU A 88 -3.22 -6.91 -8.59
C LEU A 88 -3.52 -7.36 -7.15
N ALA A 89 -4.23 -8.48 -6.97
CA ALA A 89 -4.46 -9.14 -5.70
C ALA A 89 -4.19 -10.65 -5.81
N LEU A 90 -3.03 -11.10 -5.31
CA LEU A 90 -2.74 -12.53 -5.22
C LEU A 90 -3.68 -13.18 -4.19
N PHE A 91 -4.55 -14.07 -4.66
CA PHE A 91 -5.25 -14.97 -3.76
C PHE A 91 -4.29 -16.02 -3.18
N CYS A 92 -4.70 -16.67 -2.09
CA CYS A 92 -3.83 -17.52 -1.28
C CYS A 92 -3.12 -18.62 -2.11
N PRO A 93 -1.79 -18.56 -2.30
CA PRO A 93 -1.07 -19.50 -3.17
C PRO A 93 -1.00 -20.91 -2.61
N ALA A 94 -1.18 -21.06 -1.29
CA ALA A 94 -1.24 -22.36 -0.61
C ALA A 94 -2.66 -22.96 -0.59
N CYS A 95 -3.70 -22.15 -0.85
CA CYS A 95 -5.03 -22.70 -0.97
C CYS A 95 -5.19 -23.45 -2.31
N PRO A 96 -6.07 -24.47 -2.34
CA PRO A 96 -6.44 -25.14 -3.59
C PRO A 96 -6.95 -24.14 -4.62
N GLN A 97 -6.38 -24.08 -5.81
CA GLN A 97 -6.84 -23.21 -6.90
C GLN A 97 -6.90 -24.06 -8.18
N PRO A 98 -8.10 -24.56 -8.53
CA PRO A 98 -8.30 -25.36 -9.73
C PRO A 98 -7.75 -24.66 -10.98
N GLY A 99 -6.93 -25.38 -11.75
CA GLY A 99 -6.28 -24.87 -12.96
C GLY A 99 -5.03 -24.01 -12.73
N ILE A 100 -4.69 -23.69 -11.47
CA ILE A 100 -3.49 -22.90 -11.12
C ILE A 100 -2.47 -23.76 -10.37
N ASN A 101 -2.87 -24.33 -9.23
CA ASN A 101 -2.03 -25.21 -8.41
C ASN A 101 -2.71 -26.54 -8.07
N VAL A 102 -3.97 -26.74 -8.50
CA VAL A 102 -4.69 -28.01 -8.45
C VAL A 102 -5.06 -28.41 -9.88
N PHE A 103 -4.49 -29.51 -10.33
CA PHE A 103 -4.76 -30.09 -11.64
C PHE A 103 -5.40 -31.46 -11.42
N LEU A 104 -6.72 -31.53 -11.59
CA LEU A 104 -7.46 -32.79 -11.42
C LEU A 104 -7.16 -33.73 -12.58
N SER A 105 -7.09 -35.02 -12.27
CA SER A 105 -6.87 -36.08 -13.24
C SER A 105 -8.04 -37.07 -13.25
N GLY A 106 -8.49 -37.48 -14.44
CA GLY A 106 -9.56 -38.48 -14.58
C GLY A 106 -10.86 -38.08 -13.87
N ASP A 107 -11.33 -38.94 -12.97
CA ASP A 107 -12.61 -38.80 -12.24
C ASP A 107 -12.47 -38.09 -10.87
N GLU A 108 -11.32 -37.46 -10.58
CA GLU A 108 -11.14 -36.73 -9.32
C GLU A 108 -12.09 -35.51 -9.23
N SER A 109 -12.91 -35.46 -8.18
CA SER A 109 -13.82 -34.35 -7.92
C SER A 109 -13.23 -33.29 -6.98
N LEU A 110 -13.69 -32.06 -7.12
CA LEU A 110 -13.36 -30.94 -6.23
C LEU A 110 -14.16 -30.97 -4.91
N ASP A 111 -15.02 -31.96 -4.72
CA ASP A 111 -15.93 -32.03 -3.56
C ASP A 111 -15.24 -32.57 -2.29
N ASP A 112 -13.99 -33.03 -2.42
CA ASP A 112 -13.20 -33.49 -1.29
C ASP A 112 -12.80 -32.31 -0.38
N TRP A 113 -12.85 -32.52 0.94
CA TRP A 113 -12.61 -31.49 1.97
C TRP A 113 -11.23 -30.82 1.83
N LYS A 114 -10.25 -31.52 1.23
CA LYS A 114 -8.91 -30.98 0.94
C LYS A 114 -8.95 -29.79 -0.02
N TYR A 115 -9.96 -29.70 -0.89
CA TYR A 115 -10.15 -28.63 -1.86
C TYR A 115 -11.04 -27.48 -1.37
N THR A 116 -11.70 -27.65 -0.22
CA THR A 116 -12.63 -26.66 0.35
C THR A 116 -11.93 -25.39 0.81
N TRP A 117 -12.32 -24.22 0.32
CA TRP A 117 -11.86 -22.95 0.87
C TRP A 117 -12.52 -22.63 2.22
N SER A 118 -11.71 -22.10 3.13
CA SER A 118 -12.20 -21.55 4.40
C SER A 118 -11.93 -20.06 4.40
N PHE A 119 -12.98 -19.26 4.61
CA PHE A 119 -12.91 -17.81 4.61
C PHE A 119 -13.19 -17.27 6.02
N VAL A 120 -12.54 -16.17 6.33
CA VAL A 120 -12.84 -15.33 7.49
C VAL A 120 -13.20 -13.95 6.98
N MET A 121 -14.20 -13.34 7.59
CA MET A 121 -14.57 -11.95 7.32
C MET A 121 -14.27 -11.14 8.56
N ASP A 122 -13.61 -9.99 8.38
CA ASP A 122 -13.39 -9.02 9.43
C ASP A 122 -13.85 -7.63 8.97
N GLY A 123 -14.33 -6.83 9.93
CA GLY A 123 -14.99 -5.56 9.68
C GLY A 123 -14.41 -4.44 10.53
N ASN A 124 -14.02 -3.34 9.87
CA ASN A 124 -13.67 -2.10 10.54
C ASN A 124 -14.86 -1.12 10.50
N PHE A 125 -15.59 -1.05 11.61
CA PHE A 125 -16.77 -0.18 11.79
C PHE A 125 -16.45 1.30 12.05
N LYS A 126 -15.17 1.69 11.96
CA LYS A 126 -14.72 3.10 12.10
C LYS A 126 -14.13 3.63 10.79
N ALA A 127 -13.76 2.75 9.87
CA ALA A 127 -13.24 3.12 8.56
C ALA A 127 -14.39 3.55 7.65
N LYS A 128 -14.57 4.87 7.51
CA LYS A 128 -15.49 5.47 6.55
C LYS A 128 -14.72 6.09 5.40
N HIS A 129 -15.29 6.04 4.20
CA HIS A 129 -14.74 6.74 3.05
C HIS A 129 -14.69 8.25 3.32
N LEU A 130 -13.57 8.85 2.93
CA LEU A 130 -13.45 10.31 2.92
C LEU A 130 -14.13 10.83 1.67
N HIS A 131 -15.04 11.80 1.84
CA HIS A 131 -15.63 12.47 0.69
C HIS A 131 -14.61 13.40 0.02
N PRO A 132 -14.38 13.24 -1.29
CA PRO A 132 -13.47 14.12 -2.01
C PRO A 132 -14.03 15.53 -2.10
N ILE A 133 -13.15 16.52 -1.93
CA ILE A 133 -13.49 17.94 -2.09
C ILE A 133 -13.86 18.25 -3.55
N LYS A 134 -13.19 17.56 -4.50
CA LYS A 134 -13.42 17.71 -5.95
C LYS A 134 -13.61 16.34 -6.60
N PRO A 135 -14.84 15.78 -6.59
CA PRO A 135 -15.10 14.44 -7.08
C PRO A 135 -14.75 14.24 -8.57
N PHE A 136 -14.86 15.29 -9.39
CA PHE A 136 -14.60 15.23 -10.83
C PHE A 136 -13.10 15.18 -11.17
N ASP A 137 -12.23 15.58 -10.24
CA ASP A 137 -10.76 15.60 -10.44
C ASP A 137 -10.10 14.29 -9.92
N GLU A 138 -10.90 13.31 -9.48
CA GLU A 138 -10.36 12.07 -8.92
C GLU A 138 -9.75 11.16 -9.97
N VAL A 139 -8.50 10.78 -9.75
CA VAL A 139 -7.79 9.77 -10.54
C VAL A 139 -7.64 8.50 -9.72
N TRP A 140 -8.23 7.43 -10.21
CA TRP A 140 -8.17 6.10 -9.60
C TRP A 140 -7.01 5.32 -10.20
N LEU A 141 -6.06 4.91 -9.35
CA LEU A 141 -4.85 4.21 -9.81
C LEU A 141 -5.03 2.70 -9.95
N SER A 142 -6.00 2.12 -9.24
CA SER A 142 -6.26 0.68 -9.17
C SER A 142 -7.76 0.37 -9.11
N ASP A 143 -8.55 1.03 -9.96
CA ASP A 143 -10.02 0.86 -9.98
C ASP A 143 -10.40 -0.59 -10.31
N GLY A 144 -10.87 -1.34 -9.31
CA GLY A 144 -11.21 -2.76 -9.48
C GLY A 144 -10.02 -3.69 -9.75
N LEU A 145 -8.79 -3.21 -9.70
CA LEU A 145 -7.62 -4.03 -10.07
C LEU A 145 -7.11 -4.92 -8.93
N GLY A 146 -7.47 -4.64 -7.68
CA GLY A 146 -7.00 -5.38 -6.51
C GLY A 146 -8.14 -5.89 -5.62
N PHE A 147 -8.05 -5.58 -4.33
CA PHE A 147 -9.01 -6.09 -3.33
C PHE A 147 -10.38 -5.39 -3.35
N MET A 148 -10.45 -4.14 -3.82
CA MET A 148 -11.69 -3.36 -3.92
C MET A 148 -12.41 -3.63 -5.24
N VAL A 149 -13.74 -3.63 -5.22
CA VAL A 149 -14.57 -3.68 -6.43
C VAL A 149 -14.41 -2.40 -7.26
N GLY A 150 -14.51 -2.52 -8.59
CA GLY A 150 -14.46 -1.37 -9.48
C GLY A 150 -15.67 -0.43 -9.33
N LYS A 151 -15.44 0.87 -9.58
CA LYS A 151 -16.41 1.96 -9.38
C LYS A 151 -17.75 1.72 -10.07
N GLU A 152 -17.74 1.26 -11.32
CA GLU A 152 -18.96 1.04 -12.08
C GLU A 152 -19.83 -0.04 -11.46
N ARG A 153 -19.25 -1.21 -11.17
CA ARG A 153 -19.94 -2.30 -10.47
C ARG A 153 -20.47 -1.85 -9.10
N TYR A 154 -19.67 -1.11 -8.35
CA TYR A 154 -20.09 -0.61 -7.04
C TYR A 154 -21.26 0.38 -7.14
N LYS A 155 -21.25 1.28 -8.12
CA LYS A 155 -22.39 2.19 -8.37
C LYS A 155 -23.67 1.46 -8.77
N ASN A 156 -23.56 0.44 -9.61
CA ASN A 156 -24.70 -0.38 -9.99
C ASN A 156 -25.31 -1.08 -8.76
N HIS A 157 -24.45 -1.62 -7.88
CA HIS A 157 -24.90 -2.17 -6.61
C HIS A 157 -25.62 -1.13 -5.73
N LEU A 158 -25.07 0.07 -5.59
CA LEU A 158 -25.70 1.14 -4.80
C LEU A 158 -27.06 1.60 -5.35
N ALA A 159 -27.31 1.45 -6.64
CA ALA A 159 -28.60 1.80 -7.24
C ALA A 159 -29.72 0.82 -6.84
N GLU A 160 -29.35 -0.41 -6.49
CA GLU A 160 -30.28 -1.47 -6.08
C GLU A 160 -30.35 -1.63 -4.55
N ALA A 161 -29.32 -1.17 -3.82
CA ALA A 161 -29.22 -1.34 -2.38
C ALA A 161 -30.24 -0.47 -1.61
N ALA A 162 -30.85 -1.06 -0.59
CA ALA A 162 -31.84 -0.39 0.26
C ALA A 162 -31.22 0.65 1.21
N ASP A 163 -29.98 0.43 1.65
CA ASP A 163 -29.18 1.39 2.41
C ASP A 163 -27.85 1.62 1.70
N THR A 164 -27.37 2.86 1.70
CA THR A 164 -26.12 3.26 1.03
C THR A 164 -25.18 3.98 1.99
N ALA A 165 -25.59 4.15 3.26
CA ALA A 165 -24.77 4.79 4.26
C ALA A 165 -23.63 3.85 4.72
N CYS A 166 -22.43 4.06 4.19
CA CYS A 166 -21.22 3.38 4.66
C CYS A 166 -20.93 3.72 6.13
N THR A 167 -20.93 2.69 6.97
CA THR A 167 -20.58 2.77 8.39
C THR A 167 -19.25 2.10 8.72
N GLY A 168 -18.70 1.31 7.81
CA GLY A 168 -17.43 0.61 7.96
C GLY A 168 -16.98 -0.01 6.65
N ILE A 169 -15.88 -0.76 6.72
CA ILE A 169 -15.37 -1.58 5.61
C ILE A 169 -15.17 -3.01 6.12
N GLY A 170 -15.70 -3.97 5.39
CA GLY A 170 -15.48 -5.41 5.59
C GLY A 170 -14.51 -5.97 4.57
N GLY A 171 -13.72 -6.96 4.96
CA GLY A 171 -12.83 -7.69 4.07
C GLY A 171 -12.95 -9.18 4.30
N VAL A 172 -12.94 -9.95 3.21
CA VAL A 172 -12.82 -11.41 3.27
C VAL A 172 -11.39 -11.82 3.03
N ALA A 173 -10.87 -12.68 3.90
CA ALA A 173 -9.57 -13.30 3.76
C ALA A 173 -9.69 -14.82 3.84
N CYS A 174 -8.73 -15.51 3.25
CA CYS A 174 -8.51 -16.92 3.51
C CYS A 174 -8.26 -17.15 5.02
N ALA A 175 -9.08 -17.97 5.67
CA ALA A 175 -8.95 -18.27 7.10
C ALA A 175 -7.65 -19.04 7.43
N ARG A 176 -7.12 -19.82 6.49
CA ARG A 176 -5.93 -20.65 6.70
C ARG A 176 -4.60 -19.89 6.68
N HIS A 177 -4.51 -18.85 5.84
CA HIS A 177 -3.24 -18.17 5.53
C HIS A 177 -3.37 -16.64 5.44
N SER A 178 -4.52 -16.09 5.86
CA SER A 178 -4.78 -14.65 5.97
C SER A 178 -4.54 -13.82 4.70
N CYS A 179 -4.61 -14.45 3.53
CA CYS A 179 -4.53 -13.74 2.25
C CYS A 179 -5.90 -13.17 1.90
N PHE A 180 -5.99 -11.87 1.65
CA PHE A 180 -7.23 -11.22 1.24
C PHE A 180 -7.72 -11.73 -0.12
N VAL A 181 -9.03 -11.90 -0.24
CA VAL A 181 -9.69 -12.28 -1.49
C VAL A 181 -9.82 -11.04 -2.37
N SER A 182 -9.49 -11.15 -3.66
CA SER A 182 -9.71 -10.09 -4.65
C SER A 182 -11.19 -9.71 -4.70
N HIS A 183 -11.49 -8.41 -4.87
CA HIS A 183 -12.86 -7.86 -4.89
C HIS A 183 -13.75 -8.16 -3.68
N ALA A 184 -13.19 -8.64 -2.56
CA ALA A 184 -13.96 -8.98 -1.36
C ALA A 184 -13.82 -7.95 -0.23
N MET A 185 -13.32 -6.76 -0.55
CA MET A 185 -13.41 -5.60 0.32
C MET A 185 -14.68 -4.82 -0.02
N VAL A 186 -15.58 -4.68 0.95
CA VAL A 186 -16.93 -4.12 0.78
C VAL A 186 -17.23 -3.08 1.85
N ASP A 187 -18.19 -2.21 1.57
CA ASP A 187 -18.68 -1.25 2.56
C ASP A 187 -19.76 -1.88 3.44
N LEU A 188 -19.64 -1.67 4.74
CA LEU A 188 -20.64 -2.10 5.72
C LEU A 188 -21.74 -1.05 5.86
N GLN A 189 -23.00 -1.46 5.81
CA GLN A 189 -24.17 -0.57 5.85
C GLN A 189 -24.72 -0.38 7.27
N LYS A 190 -25.53 0.67 7.48
CA LYS A 190 -26.01 1.05 8.82
C LYS A 190 -27.01 0.03 9.35
N GLY A 191 -26.56 -0.83 10.25
CA GLY A 191 -27.38 -1.90 10.85
C GLY A 191 -26.59 -3.18 11.05
N GLU A 192 -25.48 -3.34 10.32
CA GLU A 192 -24.56 -4.49 10.40
C GLU A 192 -23.65 -4.46 11.63
N ARG A 193 -24.08 -3.81 12.72
CA ARG A 193 -23.33 -3.82 13.99
C ARG A 193 -23.20 -5.27 14.45
N GLN A 194 -22.05 -5.62 15.04
CA GLN A 194 -21.97 -6.83 15.86
C GLN A 194 -23.21 -6.86 16.74
N ALA A 195 -24.01 -7.92 16.62
CA ALA A 195 -24.96 -8.27 17.65
C ALA A 195 -24.11 -8.56 18.89
N GLU A 196 -23.85 -7.53 19.70
CA GLU A 196 -23.35 -7.68 21.05
C GLU A 196 -24.49 -8.29 21.87
N HIS A 197 -24.75 -9.58 21.64
CA HIS A 197 -25.43 -10.44 22.58
C HIS A 197 -24.35 -11.26 23.29
N LEU A 198 -23.77 -10.64 24.32
CA LEU A 198 -23.20 -11.33 25.47
C LEU A 198 -24.08 -11.01 26.68
#